data_AF-A0AAV4AKN0-F1
#
_entry.id   AF-A0AAV4AKN0-F1
#
_cell.length_a   1.000
_cell.length_b   1.000
_cell.length_c   1.000
_cell.angle_alpha   90.00
_cell.angle_beta   90.00
_cell.angle_gamma   90.00
#
_symmetry.space_group_name_H-M   'P 1'
#
loop_
_entity.id
_entity.type
_entity.pdbx_description
1 polymer ?
#
loop_
_entity_poly.entity_id
_entity_poly.type
_entity_poly.pdbx_seq_one_letter_code
_entity_poly.pdbx_strand_id
1 'polypeptide(L)'
;MFDQETKTIARHKLKNRKQSITETFTNFIKDMKMILMDCNYENPEDILIYHITDGVFDIKLQEKLDRGERLTLAKAIELGQQHHKSIKSIEMSP
;
A
#
# COMPACT_ATOMS: atom_id res chain seq x y z
N MET A 1 -13.09 23.48 6.93
CA MET A 1 -12.24 23.62 5.73
C MET A 1 -10.88 23.06 6.12
N PHE A 2 -10.44 21.95 5.54
CA PHE A 2 -9.07 21.44 5.77
C PHE A 2 -8.08 22.46 5.19
N ASP A 3 -7.15 22.95 5.99
CA ASP A 3 -6.15 23.91 5.54
C ASP A 3 -5.19 23.26 4.50
N GLN A 4 -4.65 24.09 3.61
CA GLN A 4 -3.82 23.63 2.48
C GLN A 4 -2.46 23.06 2.94
N GLU A 5 -2.00 23.48 4.12
CA GLU A 5 -0.73 23.06 4.73
C GLU A 5 -0.81 21.59 5.19
N THR A 6 -1.89 21.23 5.88
CA THR A 6 -2.24 19.88 6.32
C THR A 6 -2.32 18.91 5.15
N LYS A 7 -2.98 19.32 4.04
CA LYS A 7 -3.03 18.51 2.81
C LYS A 7 -1.65 18.23 2.23
N THR A 8 -0.81 19.26 2.15
CA THR A 8 0.54 19.14 1.57
C THR A 8 1.42 18.21 2.41
N ILE A 9 1.36 18.35 3.75
CA ILE A 9 2.07 17.49 4.69
C ILE A 9 1.58 16.03 4.57
N ALA A 10 0.27 15.80 4.50
CA ALA A 10 -0.29 14.46 4.34
C ALA A 10 0.18 13.78 3.04
N ARG A 11 0.16 14.50 1.92
CA ARG A 11 0.65 13.98 0.63
C ARG A 11 2.14 13.64 0.67
N HIS A 12 2.94 14.48 1.33
CA HIS A 12 4.35 14.18 1.55
C HIS A 12 4.55 12.93 2.42
N LYS A 13 3.76 12.76 3.48
CA LYS A 13 3.77 11.54 4.31
C LYS A 13 3.41 10.31 3.49
N LEU A 14 2.35 10.36 2.68
CA LEU A 14 1.89 9.25 1.84
C LEU A 14 2.98 8.83 0.83
N LYS A 15 3.61 9.80 0.16
CA LYS A 15 4.69 9.54 -0.81
C LYS A 15 5.89 8.81 -0.20
N ASN A 16 6.26 9.15 1.03
CA ASN A 16 7.43 8.58 1.69
C ASN A 16 7.10 7.32 2.51
N ARG A 17 5.82 6.90 2.54
CA ARG A 17 5.41 5.76 3.34
C ARG A 17 5.75 4.45 2.62
N LYS A 18 6.71 3.72 3.17
CA LYS A 18 7.14 2.38 2.72
C LYS A 18 6.86 1.35 3.80
N GLN A 19 6.46 0.14 3.42
CA GLN A 19 6.28 -0.99 4.33
C GLN A 19 7.63 -1.34 4.97
N SER A 20 7.64 -1.50 6.30
CA SER A 20 8.83 -2.01 7.00
C SER A 20 8.97 -3.52 6.85
N ILE A 21 10.19 -4.05 6.95
CA ILE A 21 10.48 -5.49 6.92
C ILE A 21 9.71 -6.28 8.01
N THR A 22 9.46 -5.67 9.17
CA THR A 22 8.72 -6.28 10.27
C THR A 22 7.23 -5.97 10.26
N GLU A 23 6.77 -5.16 9.30
CA GLU A 23 5.39 -4.70 9.23
C GLU A 23 4.54 -5.65 8.39
N THR A 24 3.37 -6.00 8.92
CA THR A 24 2.39 -6.76 8.15
C THR A 24 1.78 -5.90 7.04
N PHE A 25 1.52 -6.51 5.90
CA PHE A 25 0.86 -5.84 4.77
C PHE A 25 -0.47 -5.17 5.19
N THR A 26 -1.28 -5.83 6.03
CA THR A 26 -2.54 -5.27 6.53
C THR A 26 -2.34 -3.97 7.33
N ASN A 27 -1.33 -3.91 8.19
CA ASN A 27 -1.03 -2.69 8.96
C ASN A 27 -0.55 -1.56 8.05
N PHE A 28 0.30 -1.89 7.08
CA PHE A 28 0.75 -0.95 6.05
C PHE A 28 -0.44 -0.35 5.30
N ILE A 29 -1.36 -1.17 4.77
CA ILE A 29 -2.56 -0.69 4.06
C ILE A 29 -3.45 0.18 4.95
N LYS A 30 -3.63 -0.22 6.23
CA LYS A 30 -4.44 0.55 7.18
C LYS A 30 -3.88 1.96 7.37
N ASP A 31 -2.58 2.06 7.60
CA ASP A 31 -1.90 3.34 7.81
C ASP A 31 -1.92 4.22 6.53
N MET A 32 -1.70 3.61 5.37
CA MET A 32 -1.83 4.29 4.07
C MET A 32 -3.22 4.89 3.86
N LYS A 33 -4.29 4.14 4.18
CA LYS A 33 -5.67 4.63 4.12
C LYS A 33 -5.91 5.78 5.09
N MET A 34 -5.32 5.74 6.27
CA MET A 34 -5.44 6.83 7.25
C MET A 34 -4.81 8.12 6.73
N ILE A 35 -3.58 8.06 6.21
CA ILE A 35 -2.89 9.23 5.65
C ILE A 35 -3.63 9.77 4.43
N LEU A 36 -4.19 8.88 3.59
CA LEU A 36 -4.90 9.26 2.37
C LEU A 36 -6.15 10.10 2.64
N MET A 37 -6.87 9.85 3.74
CA MET A 37 -8.05 10.66 4.13
C MET A 37 -7.70 12.14 4.26
N ASP A 38 -6.50 12.45 4.76
CA ASP A 38 -6.03 13.83 4.94
C ASP A 38 -5.47 14.45 3.64
N CYS A 39 -5.23 13.65 2.61
CA CYS A 39 -4.65 14.11 1.34
C CYS A 39 -5.67 14.78 0.41
N ASN A 40 -6.96 14.49 0.58
CA ASN A 40 -8.08 15.05 -0.18
C ASN A 40 -7.84 15.01 -1.72
N TYR A 41 -7.50 13.84 -2.24
CA TYR A 41 -7.41 13.58 -3.69
C TYR A 41 -8.80 13.34 -4.27
N GLU A 42 -9.00 13.70 -5.54
CA GLU A 42 -10.26 13.43 -6.26
C GLU A 42 -10.45 11.93 -6.53
N ASN A 43 -9.36 11.22 -6.85
CA ASN A 43 -9.36 9.78 -7.12
C ASN A 43 -8.46 9.04 -6.10
N PRO A 44 -8.91 8.88 -4.84
CA PRO A 44 -8.08 8.32 -3.77
C PRO A 44 -7.67 6.86 -4.03
N GLU A 45 -8.49 6.06 -4.73
CA GLU A 45 -8.17 4.65 -5.00
C GLU A 45 -6.97 4.50 -5.94
N ASP A 46 -6.94 5.23 -7.06
CA ASP A 46 -5.83 5.18 -8.02
C ASP A 46 -4.52 5.62 -7.38
N ILE A 47 -4.58 6.68 -6.56
CA ILE A 47 -3.43 7.17 -5.80
C ILE A 47 -2.97 6.12 -4.79
N LEU A 48 -3.90 5.46 -4.10
CA LEU A 48 -3.56 4.43 -3.13
C LEU A 48 -2.93 3.23 -3.82
N ILE A 49 -3.44 2.78 -4.97
CA ILE A 49 -2.86 1.67 -5.75
C ILE A 49 -1.42 1.98 -6.14
N TYR A 50 -1.15 3.20 -6.64
CA TYR A 50 0.20 3.65 -6.97
C TYR A 50 1.14 3.53 -5.76
N HIS A 51 0.75 4.10 -4.62
CA HIS A 51 1.62 4.09 -3.44
C HIS A 51 1.73 2.72 -2.76
N ILE A 52 0.73 1.84 -2.86
CA ILE A 52 0.88 0.45 -2.42
C ILE A 52 1.95 -0.24 -3.27
N THR A 53 1.86 -0.11 -4.59
CA THR A 53 2.79 -0.76 -5.54
C THR A 53 4.23 -0.27 -5.33
N ASP A 54 4.43 1.03 -5.18
CA ASP A 54 5.73 1.64 -4.91
C ASP A 54 6.22 1.40 -3.45
N GLY A 55 5.29 1.12 -2.53
CA GLY A 55 5.56 1.12 -1.10
C GLY A 55 5.76 -0.24 -0.45
N VAL A 56 5.40 -1.35 -1.11
CA VAL A 56 5.59 -2.69 -0.55
C VAL A 56 7.07 -3.04 -0.37
N PHE A 57 7.38 -3.80 0.68
CA PHE A 57 8.76 -4.19 1.00
C PHE A 57 9.30 -5.31 0.09
N ASP A 58 8.45 -6.29 -0.23
CA ASP A 58 8.84 -7.47 -0.99
C ASP A 58 8.81 -7.20 -2.49
N ILE A 59 9.97 -7.30 -3.14
CA ILE A 59 10.13 -7.08 -4.58
C ILE A 59 9.26 -8.00 -5.45
N LYS A 60 9.03 -9.25 -5.04
CA LYS A 60 8.17 -10.19 -5.78
C LYS A 60 6.70 -9.78 -5.67
N LEU A 61 6.29 -9.18 -4.56
CA LEU A 61 4.95 -8.60 -4.44
C LEU A 61 4.86 -7.34 -5.29
N GLN A 62 5.87 -6.47 -5.27
CA GLN A 62 5.93 -5.29 -6.13
C GLN A 62 5.79 -5.66 -7.62
N GLU A 63 6.59 -6.62 -8.10
CA GLU A 63 6.53 -7.13 -9.47
C GLU A 63 5.16 -7.72 -9.84
N LYS A 64 4.46 -8.34 -8.88
CA LYS A 64 3.10 -8.86 -9.11
C LYS A 64 2.07 -7.74 -9.25
N LEU A 65 2.23 -6.68 -8.47
CA LEU A 65 1.35 -5.50 -8.50
C LEU A 65 1.61 -4.66 -9.76
N ASP A 66 2.85 -4.60 -10.21
CA ASP A 66 3.26 -3.82 -11.40
C ASP A 66 2.95 -4.52 -12.74
N ARG A 67 2.34 -5.71 -12.71
CA ARG A 67 1.88 -6.38 -13.94
C ARG A 67 0.79 -5.50 -14.55
N GLY A 68 1.03 -5.00 -15.76
CA GLY A 68 0.19 -4.03 -16.49
C GLY A 68 -1.24 -4.47 -16.84
N GLU A 69 -1.78 -5.48 -16.15
CA GLU A 69 -3.21 -5.70 -16.06
C GLU A 69 -3.88 -4.55 -15.28
N ARG A 70 -5.19 -4.35 -15.50
CA ARG A 70 -5.95 -3.32 -14.80
C ARG A 70 -6.07 -3.66 -13.31
N LEU A 71 -5.10 -3.21 -12.51
CA LEU A 71 -5.07 -3.41 -11.07
C LEU A 71 -6.14 -2.55 -10.38
N THR A 72 -7.04 -3.19 -9.64
CA THR A 72 -7.99 -2.50 -8.75
C THR A 72 -7.46 -2.53 -7.32
N LEU A 73 -7.93 -1.62 -6.46
CA LEU A 73 -7.54 -1.58 -5.05
C LEU A 73 -7.88 -2.90 -4.34
N ALA A 74 -9.05 -3.46 -4.62
CA ALA A 74 -9.46 -4.77 -4.08
C ALA A 74 -8.47 -5.87 -4.50
N LYS A 75 -8.04 -5.88 -5.77
CA LYS A 75 -7.09 -6.87 -6.28
C LYS A 75 -5.70 -6.70 -5.68
N ALA A 76 -5.22 -5.47 -5.54
CA ALA A 76 -3.94 -5.17 -4.91
C ALA A 76 -3.90 -5.67 -3.45
N ILE A 77 -4.99 -5.45 -2.71
CA ILE A 77 -5.11 -5.91 -1.32
C ILE A 77 -5.15 -7.45 -1.26
N GLU A 78 -5.92 -8.09 -2.13
CA GLU A 78 -6.01 -9.55 -2.22
C GLU A 78 -4.63 -10.18 -2.47
N LEU A 79 -3.90 -9.66 -3.47
CA LEU A 79 -2.56 -10.14 -3.83
C LEU A 79 -1.57 -10.02 -2.67
N GLY A 80 -1.54 -8.88 -1.98
CA GLY A 80 -0.67 -8.69 -0.83
C GLY A 80 -1.00 -9.61 0.35
N GLN A 81 -2.29 -9.85 0.61
CA GLN A 81 -2.72 -10.80 1.64
C GLN A 81 -2.38 -12.25 1.28
N GLN A 82 -2.56 -12.66 0.03
CA GLN A 82 -2.19 -14.00 -0.44
C GLN A 82 -0.68 -14.22 -0.36
N HIS A 83 0.12 -13.24 -0.80
CA HIS A 83 1.58 -13.30 -0.74
C HIS A 83 2.10 -13.47 0.69
N HIS A 84 1.55 -12.71 1.65
CA HIS A 84 1.89 -12.83 3.07
C HIS A 84 1.56 -14.21 3.65
N LYS A 85 0.41 -14.81 3.26
CA LYS A 85 0.05 -16.17 3.68
C LYS A 85 1.02 -17.20 3.13
N SER A 86 1.39 -17.10 1.84
CA SER A 86 2.33 -18.02 1.21
C SER A 86 3.72 -18.00 1.87
N ILE A 87 4.24 -16.82 2.23
CA ILE A 87 5.53 -16.71 2.94
C ILE A 87 5.46 -17.39 4.31
N LYS A 88 4.41 -17.12 5.09
CA LYS A 88 4.23 -17.76 6.40
C LYS A 88 4.16 -19.28 6.31
N SER A 89 3.51 -19.83 5.29
CA SER A 89 3.46 -21.29 5.08
C SER A 89 4.83 -21.89 4.75
N ILE A 90 5.72 -21.14 4.07
CA ILE A 90 7.08 -21.57 3.76
C ILE A 90 7.97 -21.54 5.01
N GLU A 91 7.89 -20.48 5.82
CA GLU A 91 8.66 -20.36 7.07
C GLU A 91 8.27 -21.39 8.13
N MET A 92 7.05 -21.95 8.04
CA MET A 92 6.53 -22.97 8.96
C MET A 92 6.68 -24.41 8.45
N SER A 93 7.31 -24.63 7.29
CA SER A 93 7.60 -25.98 6.80
C SER A 93 8.88 -26.50 7.50
N PRO A 94 8.85 -27.71 8.10
CA PRO A 94 9.97 -28.27 8.88
C PRO A 94 11.22 -28.55 8.05
#